data_AF-A0AAW0GXI5-F1
#
_entry.id   AF-A0AAW0GXI5-F1
#
_cell.length_a   1.000
_cell.length_b   1.000
_cell.length_c   1.000
_cell.angle_alpha   90.00
_cell.angle_beta   90.00
_cell.angle_gamma   90.00
#
_symmetry.space_group_name_H-M   'P 1'
#
loop_
_entity.id
_entity.type
_entity.pdbx_description
1 polymer ?
#
loop_
_entity_poly.entity_id
_entity_poly.type
_entity_poly.pdbx_seq_one_letter_code
_entity_poly.pdbx_strand_id
1 'polypeptide(L)'
;MPTFSNVVKRYAFTRNHARSFATHTPLLEKDCTSITPPYTQLLDNLSTVRRIIGGRPLTLAEKILYSHIHNPTESLADGKIIRGQSYLQLRPERVAMQDASAQMAL
;
A
#
# COMPACT_ATOMS: atom_id res chain seq x y z
N MET A 1 28.59 21.86 -58.10
CA MET A 1 28.82 23.32 -58.02
C MET A 1 27.53 24.00 -57.55
N PRO A 2 27.59 24.94 -56.60
CA PRO A 2 26.50 25.28 -55.68
C PRO A 2 25.59 26.40 -56.21
N THR A 3 24.39 26.59 -55.62
CA THR A 3 23.84 27.93 -55.33
C THR A 3 22.68 27.85 -54.32
N PHE A 4 22.90 28.48 -53.18
CA PHE A 4 21.91 28.81 -52.15
C PHE A 4 20.96 29.91 -52.67
N SER A 5 19.68 29.83 -52.32
CA SER A 5 18.83 31.02 -52.20
C SER A 5 17.77 30.80 -51.12
N ASN A 6 17.98 31.50 -50.00
CA ASN A 6 17.08 31.60 -48.86
C ASN A 6 15.86 32.45 -49.21
N VAL A 7 14.65 32.00 -48.86
CA VAL A 7 13.50 32.90 -48.67
C VAL A 7 12.86 32.65 -47.30
N VAL A 8 12.88 33.73 -46.54
CA VAL A 8 12.55 33.91 -45.13
C VAL A 8 11.07 33.63 -44.85
N LYS A 9 10.75 32.66 -43.98
CA LYS A 9 9.42 32.57 -43.33
C LYS A 9 9.39 33.51 -42.13
N ARG A 10 8.61 34.58 -42.24
CA ARG A 10 8.27 35.47 -41.12
C ARG A 10 7.36 34.71 -40.15
N TYR A 11 7.90 34.30 -39.00
CA TYR A 11 7.07 33.83 -37.88
C TYR A 11 6.64 35.05 -37.07
N ALA A 12 5.32 35.27 -36.99
CA ALA A 12 4.72 36.27 -36.12
C ALA A 12 4.98 35.88 -34.66
N PHE A 13 5.68 36.76 -33.94
CA PHE A 13 5.97 36.59 -32.52
C PHE A 13 4.86 37.20 -31.69
N THR A 14 3.86 36.40 -31.33
CA THR A 14 2.90 36.74 -30.28
C THR A 14 3.50 36.41 -28.92
N ARG A 15 3.93 37.43 -28.17
CA ARG A 15 4.30 37.28 -26.75
C ARG A 15 3.04 37.01 -25.93
N ASN A 16 2.78 35.73 -25.65
CA ASN A 16 1.95 35.38 -24.50
C ASN A 16 2.79 35.59 -23.24
N HIS A 17 2.48 36.63 -22.47
CA HIS A 17 2.96 36.77 -21.11
C HIS A 17 2.28 35.72 -20.23
N ALA A 18 2.76 34.47 -20.29
CA ALA A 18 2.48 33.49 -19.26
C ALA A 18 3.24 33.92 -18.00
N ARG A 19 2.52 34.27 -16.94
CA ARG A 19 3.09 34.39 -15.60
C ARG A 19 3.63 33.01 -15.22
N SER A 20 4.94 32.80 -15.32
CA SER A 20 5.59 31.58 -14.85
C SER A 20 6.60 31.97 -13.77
N PHE A 21 6.13 31.95 -12.52
CA PHE A 21 6.98 32.08 -11.34
C PHE A 21 6.88 30.85 -10.41
N ALA A 22 6.09 29.84 -10.76
CA ALA A 22 5.99 28.60 -10.02
C ALA A 22 6.64 27.48 -10.83
N THR A 23 7.89 27.16 -10.52
CA THR A 23 8.49 25.89 -10.89
C THR A 23 7.79 24.79 -10.11
N HIS A 24 7.03 23.91 -10.79
CA HIS A 24 6.50 22.70 -10.16
C HIS A 24 7.70 21.82 -9.81
N THR A 25 7.99 21.65 -8.52
CA THR A 25 8.99 20.70 -8.06
C THR A 25 8.55 19.31 -8.52
N PRO A 26 9.33 18.59 -9.36
CA PRO A 26 8.96 17.22 -9.71
C PRO A 26 8.87 16.42 -8.42
N LEU A 27 7.74 15.76 -8.20
CA LEU A 27 7.58 14.86 -7.06
C LEU A 27 8.59 13.74 -7.25
N LEU A 28 9.54 13.65 -6.33
CA LEU A 28 10.45 12.52 -6.27
C LEU A 28 9.60 11.28 -5.96
N GLU A 29 9.45 10.39 -6.95
CA GLU A 29 8.85 9.07 -6.71
C GLU A 29 9.71 8.35 -5.67
N LYS A 30 9.12 8.09 -4.50
CA LYS A 30 9.78 7.36 -3.43
C LYS A 30 9.42 5.88 -3.58
N ASP A 31 10.44 5.04 -3.66
CA ASP A 31 10.27 3.59 -3.66
C ASP A 31 9.82 3.11 -2.28
N CYS A 32 8.51 2.99 -2.08
CA CYS A 32 7.90 2.55 -0.83
C CYS A 32 7.73 1.03 -0.74
N THR A 33 8.27 0.26 -1.70
CA THR A 33 8.06 -1.20 -1.82
C THR A 33 8.48 -1.96 -0.56
N SER A 34 9.58 -1.55 0.08
CA SER A 34 10.10 -2.18 1.30
C SER A 34 9.27 -1.91 2.56
N ILE A 35 8.46 -0.84 2.57
CA ILE A 35 7.71 -0.40 3.77
C ILE A 35 6.24 -0.79 3.64
N THR A 36 5.76 -0.95 2.41
CA THR A 36 4.35 -1.23 2.11
C THR A 36 4.04 -2.69 2.43
N PRO A 37 3.03 -2.97 3.27
CA PRO A 37 2.62 -4.34 3.53
C PRO A 37 2.06 -4.99 2.26
N PRO A 38 2.15 -6.32 2.11
CA PRO A 38 1.70 -7.05 0.92
C PRO A 38 0.17 -7.08 0.83
N TYR A 39 -0.43 -5.98 0.39
CA TYR A 39 -1.89 -5.82 0.36
C TYR A 39 -2.62 -6.87 -0.50
N THR A 40 -1.99 -7.37 -1.55
CA THR A 40 -2.56 -8.42 -2.42
C THR A 40 -2.84 -9.69 -1.61
N GLN A 41 -1.84 -10.19 -0.89
CA GLN A 41 -1.97 -11.37 -0.02
C GLN A 41 -2.96 -11.16 1.11
N LEU A 42 -2.95 -9.96 1.72
CA LEU A 42 -3.90 -9.61 2.78
C LEU A 42 -5.35 -9.60 2.27
N LEU A 43 -5.58 -9.12 1.05
CA LEU A 43 -6.91 -9.15 0.42
C LEU A 43 -7.38 -10.58 0.12
N ASP A 44 -6.48 -11.43 -0.37
CA ASP A 44 -6.79 -12.83 -0.66
C ASP A 44 -7.21 -13.57 0.62
N ASN A 45 -6.44 -13.41 1.70
CA ASN A 45 -6.77 -13.97 3.02
C ASN A 45 -8.10 -13.42 3.56
N LEU A 46 -8.37 -12.13 3.39
CA LEU A 46 -9.64 -11.53 3.80
C LEU A 46 -10.81 -12.17 3.02
N SER A 47 -10.64 -12.43 1.72
CA SER A 47 -11.66 -13.05 0.89
C SER A 47 -12.00 -14.47 1.36
N THR A 48 -10.99 -15.27 1.74
CA THR A 48 -11.20 -16.62 2.27
C THR A 48 -11.92 -16.59 3.61
N VAL A 49 -11.51 -15.68 4.50
CA VAL A 49 -12.15 -15.51 5.82
C VAL A 49 -13.61 -15.06 5.69
N ARG A 50 -13.92 -14.14 4.78
CA ARG A 50 -15.31 -13.71 4.52
C ARG A 50 -16.21 -14.86 4.08
N ARG A 51 -15.68 -15.77 3.27
CA ARG A 51 -16.41 -16.96 2.83
C ARG A 51 -16.70 -17.91 3.99
N ILE A 52 -15.76 -18.07 4.92
CA ILE A 52 -15.91 -18.94 6.10
C ILE A 52 -16.91 -18.35 7.11
N ILE A 53 -16.85 -17.04 7.36
CA ILE A 53 -17.69 -16.35 8.37
C ILE A 53 -19.14 -16.12 7.87
N GLY A 54 -19.43 -16.35 6.58
CA GLY A 54 -20.80 -16.31 6.07
C GLY A 54 -21.37 -14.89 5.91
N GLY A 55 -20.53 -13.90 5.55
CA GLY A 55 -21.02 -12.58 5.14
C GLY A 55 -21.37 -11.59 6.26
N ARG A 56 -21.04 -11.90 7.52
CA ARG A 56 -21.17 -10.93 8.63
C ARG A 56 -20.32 -9.67 8.34
N PRO A 57 -20.84 -8.45 8.61
CA PRO A 57 -20.02 -7.25 8.52
C PRO A 57 -18.90 -7.28 9.55
N LEU A 58 -17.66 -7.08 9.06
CA LEU A 58 -16.45 -7.04 9.87
C LEU A 58 -16.03 -5.59 10.13
N THR A 59 -15.61 -5.32 11.37
CA THR A 59 -14.97 -4.07 11.76
C THR A 59 -13.59 -3.94 11.10
N LEU A 60 -13.03 -2.73 11.07
CA LEU A 60 -11.69 -2.51 10.51
C LEU A 60 -10.63 -3.34 11.27
N ALA A 61 -10.71 -3.37 12.60
CA ALA A 61 -9.80 -4.15 13.43
C ALA A 61 -9.86 -5.65 13.07
N GLU A 62 -11.06 -6.20 12.88
CA GLU A 62 -11.24 -7.60 12.47
C GLU A 62 -10.68 -7.88 11.08
N LYS A 63 -10.85 -6.96 10.13
CA LYS A 63 -10.26 -7.12 8.79
C LYS A 63 -8.74 -7.17 8.86
N ILE A 64 -8.12 -6.28 9.63
CA ILE A 64 -6.67 -6.28 9.83
C ILE A 64 -6.23 -7.58 10.50
N LEU A 65 -6.86 -7.95 11.62
CA LEU A 65 -6.53 -9.17 12.37
C LEU A 65 -6.65 -10.43 11.50
N TYR A 66 -7.78 -10.59 10.80
CA TYR A 66 -8.06 -11.78 10.00
C TYR A 66 -7.23 -11.87 8.73
N SER A 67 -6.81 -10.73 8.16
CA SER A 67 -5.88 -10.75 7.02
C SER A 67 -4.47 -11.25 7.39
N HIS A 68 -4.07 -11.13 8.66
CA HIS A 68 -2.75 -11.54 9.17
C HIS A 68 -2.77 -12.93 9.85
N ILE A 69 -3.82 -13.73 9.67
CA ILE A 69 -3.86 -15.12 10.15
C ILE A 69 -2.91 -15.98 9.32
N HIS A 70 -2.18 -16.90 9.96
CA HIS A 70 -1.29 -17.84 9.26
C HIS A 70 -2.06 -18.82 8.37
N ASN A 71 -3.00 -19.58 8.95
CA ASN A 71 -3.86 -20.53 8.25
C ASN A 71 -5.34 -20.22 8.52
N PRO A 72 -6.04 -19.51 7.62
CA PRO A 72 -7.44 -19.12 7.83
C PRO A 72 -8.38 -20.32 7.84
N THR A 73 -8.06 -21.41 7.13
CA THR A 73 -8.91 -22.60 7.07
C THR A 73 -8.88 -23.41 8.36
N GLU A 74 -7.69 -23.58 8.95
CA GLU A 74 -7.51 -24.35 10.19
C GLU A 74 -7.95 -23.54 11.41
N SER A 75 -7.57 -22.25 11.47
CA SER A 75 -7.90 -21.40 12.61
C SER A 75 -9.39 -21.06 12.69
N LEU A 76 -10.13 -21.18 11.59
CA LEU A 76 -11.55 -20.83 11.48
C LEU A 76 -12.46 -22.02 11.17
N ALA A 77 -11.94 -23.25 11.28
CA ALA A 77 -12.65 -24.48 10.89
C ALA A 77 -14.01 -24.63 11.60
N ASP A 78 -14.15 -24.13 12.82
CA ASP A 78 -15.39 -24.22 13.61
C ASP A 78 -16.42 -23.11 13.28
N GLY A 79 -16.11 -22.19 12.37
CA GLY A 79 -17.00 -21.12 11.91
C GLY A 79 -17.41 -20.10 13.00
N LYS A 80 -16.97 -20.30 14.25
CA LYS A 80 -17.33 -19.50 15.43
C LYS A 80 -16.09 -18.91 16.08
N ILE A 81 -15.61 -17.79 15.52
CA ILE A 81 -14.64 -16.95 16.23
C ILE A 81 -15.40 -16.23 17.33
N ILE A 82 -15.29 -16.73 18.57
CA ILE A 82 -15.88 -16.06 19.72
C ILE A 82 -14.91 -14.97 20.18
N ARG A 83 -15.31 -13.71 19.96
CA ARG A 83 -14.54 -12.54 20.38
C ARG A 83 -14.18 -12.64 21.87
N GLY A 84 -12.90 -12.52 22.18
CA GLY A 84 -12.40 -12.56 23.56
C GLY A 84 -12.23 -13.95 24.16
N GLN A 85 -12.52 -15.03 23.42
CA GLN A 85 -12.32 -16.40 23.90
C GLN A 85 -11.34 -17.19 23.03
N SER A 86 -11.34 -16.96 21.71
CA SER A 86 -10.46 -17.67 20.78
C SER A 86 -9.06 -17.05 20.71
N TYR A 87 -8.03 -17.89 20.82
CA TYR A 87 -6.66 -17.53 20.46
C TYR A 87 -6.44 -17.66 18.95
N LEU A 88 -5.85 -16.64 18.34
CA LEU A 88 -5.55 -16.61 16.91
C LEU A 88 -4.04 -16.66 16.69
N GLN A 89 -3.60 -17.52 15.78
CA GLN A 89 -2.22 -17.55 15.33
C GLN A 89 -2.00 -16.47 14.27
N LEU A 90 -1.46 -15.34 14.71
CA LEU A 90 -1.21 -14.17 13.87
C LEU A 90 0.25 -14.10 13.43
N ARG A 91 0.48 -13.46 12.29
CA ARG A 91 1.81 -13.13 11.77
C ARG A 91 2.02 -11.62 11.83
N PRO A 92 2.65 -11.09 12.90
CA PRO A 92 2.99 -9.68 12.94
C PRO A 92 4.08 -9.37 11.92
N GLU A 93 3.92 -8.27 11.17
CA GLU A 93 4.88 -7.84 10.15
C GLU A 93 6.12 -7.16 10.75
N ARG A 94 5.96 -6.49 11.89
CA ARG A 94 7.06 -5.77 12.57
C ARG A 94 6.93 -5.90 14.07
N VAL A 95 8.07 -5.91 14.74
CA VAL A 95 8.21 -5.90 16.20
C VAL A 95 9.07 -4.70 16.58
N ALA A 96 8.59 -3.90 17.54
CA ALA A 96 9.37 -2.82 18.14
C ALA A 96 9.67 -3.20 19.58
N MET A 97 10.95 -3.13 19.98
CA MET A 97 11.41 -3.47 21.32
C MET A 97 12.02 -2.22 21.97
N GLN A 98 11.75 -2.05 23.27
CA GLN A 98 12.32 -0.98 24.10
C GLN A 98 13.52 -1.54 24.86
N ASP A 99 14.60 -0.76 25.02
CA ASP A 99 15.89 -1.21 25.56
C ASP A 99 15.77 -2.04 26.85
N ALA A 100 14.91 -1.62 27.79
CA ALA A 100 14.70 -2.32 29.06
C ALA A 100 14.09 -3.73 28.91
N SER A 101 13.21 -3.94 27.93
CA SER A 101 12.61 -5.25 27.65
C SER A 101 13.38 -6.03 26.59
N ALA A 102 14.19 -5.34 25.79
CA ALA A 102 14.95 -5.94 24.71
C ALA A 102 16.09 -6.83 25.21
N GLN A 103 16.72 -6.45 26.33
CA GLN A 103 17.85 -7.19 26.90
C GLN A 103 17.49 -8.63 27.32
N MET A 104 16.24 -8.89 27.73
CA MET A 104 15.78 -10.24 28.10
C MET A 104 15.24 -11.05 26.92
N ALA A 105 15.01 -10.40 25.79
CA ALA A 105 14.29 -10.99 24.65
C ALA A 105 15.19 -11.29 23.43
N LEU A 106 16.38 -10.69 23.35
CA LEU A 106 17.46 -11.10 22.43
C LEU A 106 18.15 -12.38 22.94
#